data_AF-A0A1P8LX07-F1
#
_entry.id   AF-A0A1P8LX07-F1
#
_cell.length_a   1.000
_cell.length_b   1.000
_cell.length_c   1.000
_cell.angle_alpha   90.00
_cell.angle_beta   90.00
_cell.angle_gamma   90.00
#
_symmetry.space_group_name_H-M   'P 1'
#
loop_
_entity.id
_entity.type
_entity.pdbx_description
1 polymer ?
#
loop_
_entity_poly.entity_id
_entity_poly.type
_entity_poly.pdbx_seq_one_letter_code
_entity_poly.pdbx_strand_id
1 'polypeptide(L)'
;MDLSVNADWDETAADLDDIDAVTDDATVVSDAEEGIVTAFTDENRTHQLDLVHVGRTLDYNLWDDGVFSLDRRNEIVSEVIDEVFHLKNSVAKHRPDEEFAAIRERIARTTERIEKTAWQLNQYGSEKAAGYLRRWLPSIVTFAEQAVEGFEVPWTSNPVERLMGEVSKRCKNQWMRWTTEGLEAILQLRLVKYADPEHYQSFLDELLQRSTKTAMSCVLSIESTRGKL
;
A
#
# COMPACT_ATOMS: atom_id res chain seq x y z
N MET A 1 16.85 -13.40 5.91
CA MET A 1 16.95 -12.76 4.59
C MET A 1 17.74 -11.50 4.79
N ASP A 2 18.95 -11.43 4.23
CA ASP A 2 19.81 -10.24 4.29
C ASP A 2 19.40 -9.29 3.15
N LEU A 3 18.20 -8.70 3.27
CA LEU A 3 17.75 -7.70 2.30
C LEU A 3 18.52 -6.41 2.58
N SER A 4 19.63 -6.24 1.87
CA SER A 4 20.47 -5.06 2.05
C SER A 4 19.71 -3.81 1.61
N VAL A 5 19.67 -2.81 2.49
CA VAL A 5 19.08 -1.50 2.17
C VAL A 5 20.00 -0.88 1.11
N ASN A 6 19.52 -0.76 -0.14
CA ASN A 6 20.20 -0.37 -1.39
C ASN A 6 20.60 -1.51 -2.36
N ALA A 7 20.13 -2.75 -2.15
CA ALA A 7 20.17 -3.76 -3.22
C ALA A 7 19.30 -3.31 -4.41
N ASP A 8 19.68 -3.76 -5.60
CA ASP A 8 18.85 -3.56 -6.79
C ASP A 8 17.54 -4.35 -6.65
N TRP A 9 16.45 -3.86 -7.23
CA TRP A 9 15.17 -4.58 -7.18
C TRP A 9 15.26 -5.93 -7.89
N ASP A 10 16.11 -6.07 -8.91
CA ASP A 10 16.37 -7.34 -9.59
C ASP A 10 17.01 -8.37 -8.65
N GLU A 11 17.93 -7.94 -7.78
CA GLU A 11 18.54 -8.81 -6.76
C GLU A 11 17.51 -9.25 -5.72
N THR A 12 16.67 -8.31 -5.27
CA THR A 12 15.58 -8.62 -4.33
C THR A 12 14.55 -9.59 -4.94
N ALA A 13 14.19 -9.42 -6.21
CA ALA A 13 13.27 -10.32 -6.90
C ALA A 13 13.87 -11.73 -7.05
N ALA A 14 15.13 -11.82 -7.48
CA ALA A 14 15.84 -13.10 -7.59
C ALA A 14 15.94 -13.84 -6.25
N ASP A 15 16.28 -13.13 -5.17
CA ASP A 15 16.35 -13.71 -3.81
C ASP A 15 14.99 -14.24 -3.34
N LEU A 16 13.89 -13.58 -3.70
CA LEU A 16 12.53 -14.01 -3.35
C LEU A 16 12.08 -15.20 -4.20
N ASP A 17 12.48 -15.26 -5.47
CA ASP A 17 12.22 -16.39 -6.36
C ASP A 17 13.01 -17.63 -5.93
N ASP A 18 14.27 -17.48 -5.53
CA ASP A 18 15.14 -18.57 -5.06
C ASP A 18 14.59 -19.30 -3.82
N ILE A 19 13.71 -18.65 -3.06
CA ILE A 19 13.07 -19.22 -1.86
C ILE A 19 11.58 -19.55 -2.08
N ASP A 20 11.09 -19.51 -3.32
CA ASP A 20 9.69 -19.72 -3.68
C ASP A 20 8.71 -18.82 -2.87
N ALA A 21 9.12 -17.59 -2.55
CA ALA A 21 8.30 -16.67 -1.74
C ALA A 21 7.20 -15.97 -2.56
N VAL A 22 7.35 -15.91 -3.88
CA VAL A 22 6.43 -15.24 -4.80
C VAL A 22 5.97 -16.25 -5.85
N THR A 23 4.67 -16.39 -6.04
CA THR A 23 4.13 -17.30 -7.05
C THR A 23 4.34 -16.75 -8.47
N ASP A 24 4.35 -17.65 -9.46
CA ASP A 24 4.55 -17.28 -10.88
C ASP A 24 3.42 -16.39 -11.43
N ASP A 25 2.26 -16.38 -10.78
CA ASP A 25 1.06 -15.61 -11.15
C ASP A 25 0.78 -14.41 -10.23
N ALA A 26 1.76 -14.01 -9.41
CA ALA A 26 1.59 -12.96 -8.42
C ALA A 26 1.29 -11.58 -9.03
N THR A 27 0.49 -10.79 -8.32
CA THR A 27 0.32 -9.36 -8.61
C THR A 27 1.07 -8.52 -7.57
N VAL A 28 2.04 -7.73 -8.01
CA VAL A 28 2.75 -6.77 -7.15
C VAL A 28 1.94 -5.47 -7.01
N VAL A 29 1.80 -4.98 -5.78
CA VAL A 29 1.09 -3.72 -5.48
C VAL A 29 2.10 -2.66 -5.02
N SER A 30 2.25 -1.56 -5.76
CA SER A 30 3.21 -0.48 -5.42
C SER A 30 2.79 0.89 -5.96
N ASP A 31 3.55 1.93 -5.63
CA ASP A 31 3.35 3.33 -6.05
C ASP A 31 3.87 3.65 -7.48
N ALA A 32 4.14 2.61 -8.29
CA ALA A 32 4.69 2.70 -9.64
C ALA A 32 6.17 3.12 -9.75
N GLU A 33 6.99 2.88 -8.72
CA GLU A 33 8.44 2.92 -8.87
C GLU A 33 8.90 1.95 -10.00
N GLU A 34 9.57 2.48 -11.03
CA GLU A 34 9.91 1.72 -12.24
C GLU A 34 10.80 0.50 -11.96
N GLY A 35 11.71 0.58 -10.98
CA GLY A 35 12.56 -0.54 -10.59
C GLY A 35 11.76 -1.72 -10.03
N ILE A 36 10.80 -1.44 -9.13
CA ILE A 36 9.89 -2.47 -8.60
C ILE A 36 9.07 -3.09 -9.74
N VAL A 37 8.47 -2.25 -10.60
CA VAL A 37 7.61 -2.77 -11.67
C VAL A 37 8.43 -3.64 -12.63
N THR A 38 9.64 -3.22 -12.99
CA THR A 38 10.50 -3.97 -13.91
C THR A 38 10.94 -5.31 -13.31
N ALA A 39 11.32 -5.33 -12.03
CA ALA A 39 11.82 -6.54 -11.37
C ALA A 39 10.72 -7.57 -11.07
N PHE A 40 9.48 -7.12 -10.81
CA PHE A 40 8.39 -7.98 -10.33
C PHE A 40 7.27 -8.22 -11.35
N THR A 41 7.42 -7.81 -12.61
CA THR A 41 6.43 -8.08 -13.66
C THR A 41 7.03 -8.75 -14.88
N ASP A 42 6.27 -9.68 -15.46
CA ASP A 42 6.63 -10.40 -16.67
C ASP A 42 5.35 -10.81 -17.43
N GLU A 43 5.39 -11.90 -18.19
CA GLU A 43 4.22 -12.41 -18.91
C GLU A 43 3.12 -13.02 -18.01
N ASN A 44 3.47 -13.43 -16.79
CA ASN A 44 2.59 -14.11 -15.84
C ASN A 44 2.35 -13.25 -14.58
N ARG A 45 3.33 -12.42 -14.18
CA ARG A 45 3.24 -11.51 -13.04
C ARG A 45 2.77 -10.13 -13.46
N THR A 46 1.80 -9.59 -12.72
CA THR A 46 1.13 -8.32 -13.04
C THR A 46 1.40 -7.26 -11.99
N HIS A 47 1.11 -5.99 -12.31
CA HIS A 47 1.24 -4.88 -11.37
C HIS A 47 -0.08 -4.16 -11.14
N GLN A 48 -0.42 -3.93 -9.88
CA GLN A 48 -1.50 -3.06 -9.45
C GLN A 48 -0.92 -1.79 -8.84
N LEU A 49 -1.33 -0.65 -9.38
CA LEU A 49 -0.96 0.65 -8.84
C LEU A 49 -1.72 0.91 -7.55
N ASP A 50 -1.05 1.39 -6.51
CA ASP A 50 -1.77 1.88 -5.33
C ASP A 50 -2.66 3.07 -5.72
N LEU A 51 -3.99 2.87 -5.62
CA LEU A 51 -4.97 3.89 -6.01
C LEU A 51 -4.86 5.18 -5.18
N VAL A 52 -4.28 5.13 -3.98
CA VAL A 52 -4.00 6.31 -3.16
C VAL A 52 -2.95 7.21 -3.80
N HIS A 53 -2.01 6.61 -4.54
CA HIS A 53 -0.94 7.32 -5.24
C HIS A 53 -1.41 7.92 -6.56
N VAL A 54 -2.50 7.41 -7.16
CA VAL A 54 -3.05 7.90 -8.44
C VAL A 54 -3.25 9.42 -8.44
N GLY A 55 -3.97 9.94 -7.46
CA GLY A 55 -4.29 11.37 -7.39
C GLY A 55 -3.06 12.23 -7.09
N ARG A 56 -2.15 11.75 -6.25
CA ARG A 56 -0.92 12.49 -5.87
C ARG A 56 0.02 12.63 -7.06
N THR A 57 0.28 11.53 -7.75
CA THR A 57 1.17 11.53 -8.92
C THR A 57 0.55 12.28 -10.08
N LEU A 58 -0.78 12.18 -10.27
CA LEU A 58 -1.49 12.99 -11.25
C LEU A 58 -1.38 14.49 -10.94
N ASP A 59 -1.61 14.93 -9.70
CA ASP A 59 -1.48 16.35 -9.32
C ASP A 59 -0.06 16.88 -9.55
N TYR A 60 0.95 16.07 -9.20
CA TYR A 60 2.35 16.41 -9.47
C TYR A 60 2.62 16.57 -10.97
N ASN A 61 2.15 15.66 -11.82
CA ASN A 61 2.33 15.79 -13.26
C ASN A 61 1.59 17.00 -13.84
N LEU A 62 0.37 17.28 -13.37
CA LEU A 62 -0.39 18.48 -13.74
C LEU A 62 0.30 19.77 -13.30
N TRP A 63 0.96 19.76 -12.14
CA TRP A 63 1.80 20.85 -11.66
C TRP A 63 2.99 21.11 -12.58
N ASP A 64 3.71 20.03 -12.89
CA ASP A 64 4.97 20.07 -13.61
C ASP A 64 4.75 20.42 -15.09
N ASP A 65 3.60 20.06 -15.66
CA ASP A 65 3.16 20.54 -16.98
C ASP A 65 2.84 22.05 -16.99
N GLY A 66 2.45 22.64 -15.86
CA GLY A 66 2.24 24.09 -15.72
C GLY A 66 1.06 24.68 -16.51
N VAL A 67 0.17 23.85 -17.06
CA VAL A 67 -0.94 24.26 -17.95
C VAL A 67 -2.15 24.80 -17.19
N PHE A 68 -2.46 24.23 -16.02
CA PHE A 68 -3.72 24.47 -15.31
C PHE A 68 -3.51 25.22 -13.98
N SER A 69 -4.51 26.00 -13.58
CA SER A 69 -4.55 26.61 -12.24
C SER A 69 -4.70 25.55 -11.14
N LEU A 70 -4.36 25.89 -9.89
CA LEU A 70 -4.54 25.00 -8.75
C LEU A 70 -5.98 24.45 -8.66
N ASP A 71 -6.98 25.31 -8.79
CA ASP A 71 -8.40 24.91 -8.72
C ASP A 71 -8.75 23.91 -9.83
N ARG A 72 -8.29 24.17 -11.06
CA ARG A 72 -8.58 23.27 -12.18
C ARG A 72 -7.87 21.93 -12.05
N ARG A 73 -6.65 21.89 -11.50
CA ARG A 73 -5.96 20.63 -11.20
C ARG A 73 -6.69 19.83 -10.13
N ASN A 74 -7.15 20.49 -9.06
CA ASN A 74 -7.93 19.84 -8.01
C ASN A 74 -9.21 19.20 -8.57
N GLU A 75 -9.91 19.87 -9.49
CA GLU A 75 -11.08 19.31 -10.18
C GLU A 75 -10.72 18.06 -10.98
N ILE A 76 -9.68 18.15 -11.83
CA ILE A 76 -9.23 17.01 -12.67
C ILE A 76 -8.83 15.82 -11.78
N VAL A 77 -8.08 16.06 -10.72
CA VAL A 77 -7.65 15.01 -9.78
C VAL A 77 -8.86 14.37 -9.09
N SER A 78 -9.82 15.19 -8.66
CA SER A 78 -11.04 14.70 -8.02
C SER A 78 -11.86 13.83 -8.96
N GLU A 79 -12.04 14.25 -10.22
CA GLU A 79 -12.74 13.47 -11.24
C GLU A 79 -12.10 12.09 -11.46
N VAL A 80 -10.77 12.01 -11.58
CA VAL A 80 -10.07 10.73 -11.76
C VAL A 80 -10.18 9.85 -10.51
N ILE A 81 -9.96 10.43 -9.32
CA ILE A 81 -10.04 9.68 -8.05
C ILE A 81 -11.45 9.14 -7.82
N ASP A 82 -12.49 9.91 -8.13
CA ASP A 82 -13.87 9.47 -8.00
C ASP A 82 -14.15 8.26 -8.89
N GLU A 83 -13.70 8.26 -10.15
CA GLU A 83 -13.86 7.09 -11.04
C GLU A 83 -13.18 5.84 -10.50
N VAL A 84 -11.98 6.00 -9.98
CA VAL A 84 -11.16 4.94 -9.41
C VAL A 84 -11.81 4.37 -8.14
N PHE A 85 -12.27 5.22 -7.23
CA PHE A 85 -12.93 4.76 -6.00
C PHE A 85 -14.32 4.19 -6.24
N HIS A 86 -15.04 4.67 -7.25
CA HIS A 86 -16.26 4.03 -7.65
C HIS A 86 -16.02 2.62 -8.23
N LEU A 87 -14.94 2.40 -8.98
CA LEU A 87 -14.54 1.04 -9.41
C LEU A 87 -14.25 0.16 -8.19
N LYS A 88 -13.44 0.66 -7.24
CA LYS A 88 -13.13 -0.05 -5.99
C LYS A 88 -14.38 -0.41 -5.19
N ASN A 89 -15.33 0.52 -5.09
CA ASN A 89 -16.59 0.28 -4.38
C ASN A 89 -17.52 -0.68 -5.14
N SER A 90 -17.45 -0.69 -6.47
CA SER A 90 -18.18 -1.66 -7.31
C SER A 90 -17.65 -3.07 -7.07
N VAL A 91 -16.33 -3.29 -7.10
CA VAL A 91 -15.72 -4.59 -6.79
C VAL A 91 -16.13 -5.06 -5.40
N ALA A 92 -15.99 -4.20 -4.38
CA ALA A 92 -16.35 -4.55 -3.00
C ALA A 92 -17.83 -4.91 -2.83
N LYS A 93 -18.72 -4.32 -3.64
CA LYS A 93 -20.16 -4.58 -3.59
C LYS A 93 -20.53 -5.87 -4.33
N HIS A 94 -20.00 -6.07 -5.54
CA HIS A 94 -20.51 -7.06 -6.48
C HIS A 94 -19.78 -8.39 -6.42
N ARG A 95 -18.52 -8.40 -5.95
CA ARG A 95 -17.71 -9.63 -5.88
C ARG A 95 -18.29 -10.69 -4.92
N PRO A 96 -18.77 -10.35 -3.71
CA PRO A 96 -19.31 -11.36 -2.78
C PRO A 96 -20.53 -12.12 -3.33
N ASP A 97 -21.31 -11.45 -4.18
CA ASP A 97 -22.51 -12.01 -4.82
C ASP A 97 -22.24 -12.54 -6.24
N GLU A 98 -20.96 -12.66 -6.63
CA GLU A 98 -20.51 -13.14 -7.95
C GLU A 98 -21.12 -12.34 -9.14
N GLU A 99 -21.47 -11.07 -8.93
CA GLU A 99 -22.05 -10.19 -9.94
C GLU A 99 -20.96 -9.62 -10.89
N PHE A 100 -20.14 -10.51 -11.46
CA PHE A 100 -18.96 -10.15 -12.26
C PHE A 100 -19.28 -9.32 -13.51
N ALA A 101 -20.48 -9.47 -14.08
CA ALA A 101 -20.93 -8.65 -15.19
C ALA A 101 -20.99 -7.15 -14.83
N ALA A 102 -21.41 -6.82 -13.60
CA ALA A 102 -21.44 -5.44 -13.12
C ALA A 102 -20.02 -4.88 -12.92
N ILE A 103 -19.09 -5.72 -12.47
CA ILE A 103 -17.68 -5.34 -12.34
C ILE A 103 -17.06 -5.10 -13.73
N ARG A 104 -17.29 -5.99 -14.70
CA ARG A 104 -16.81 -5.82 -16.10
C ARG A 104 -17.37 -4.53 -16.73
N GLU A 105 -18.65 -4.23 -16.54
CA GLU A 105 -19.24 -2.96 -17.01
C GLU A 105 -18.55 -1.76 -16.33
N ARG A 106 -18.27 -1.86 -15.03
CA ARG A 106 -17.61 -0.79 -14.30
C ARG A 106 -16.17 -0.57 -14.75
N ILE A 107 -15.41 -1.64 -15.00
CA ILE A 107 -14.06 -1.57 -15.56
C ILE A 107 -14.11 -0.79 -16.87
N ALA A 108 -14.96 -1.21 -17.81
CA ALA A 108 -15.09 -0.56 -19.11
C ALA A 108 -15.40 0.95 -18.99
N ARG A 109 -16.33 1.32 -18.09
CA ARG A 109 -16.68 2.72 -17.85
C ARG A 109 -15.53 3.52 -17.24
N THR A 110 -14.81 2.96 -16.28
CA THR A 110 -13.67 3.63 -15.64
C THR A 110 -12.53 3.81 -16.65
N THR A 111 -12.23 2.79 -17.46
CA THR A 111 -11.24 2.86 -18.55
C THR A 111 -11.59 3.95 -19.55
N GLU A 112 -12.82 3.95 -20.10
CA GLU A 112 -13.27 4.97 -21.07
C GLU A 112 -13.14 6.40 -20.52
N ARG A 113 -13.52 6.60 -19.24
CA ARG A 113 -13.45 7.92 -18.61
C ARG A 113 -12.01 8.40 -18.40
N ILE A 114 -11.13 7.53 -17.92
CA ILE A 114 -9.71 7.88 -17.73
C ILE A 114 -9.03 8.13 -19.08
N GLU A 115 -9.30 7.33 -20.11
CA GLU A 115 -8.78 7.55 -21.47
C GLU A 115 -9.25 8.89 -22.04
N LYS A 116 -10.52 9.23 -21.84
CA LYS A 116 -11.06 10.52 -22.24
C LYS A 116 -10.36 11.68 -21.52
N THR A 117 -10.15 11.57 -20.21
CA THR A 117 -9.40 12.59 -19.45
C THR A 117 -7.97 12.71 -19.97
N ALA A 118 -7.27 11.59 -20.17
CA ALA A 118 -5.93 11.60 -20.73
C ALA A 118 -5.87 12.22 -22.14
N TRP A 119 -6.86 11.93 -22.99
CA TRP A 119 -7.00 12.56 -24.30
C TRP A 119 -7.20 14.08 -24.18
N GLN A 120 -8.08 14.55 -23.31
CA GLN A 120 -8.32 15.98 -23.07
C GLN A 120 -7.06 16.69 -22.57
N LEU A 121 -6.37 16.12 -21.58
CA LEU A 121 -5.11 16.66 -21.05
C LEU A 121 -4.06 16.85 -22.15
N ASN A 122 -3.95 15.87 -23.05
CA ASN A 122 -3.06 15.94 -24.20
C ASN A 122 -3.45 17.05 -25.18
N GLN A 123 -4.75 17.31 -25.40
CA GLN A 123 -5.20 18.42 -26.27
C GLN A 123 -4.87 19.79 -25.66
N TYR A 124 -4.82 19.89 -24.33
CA TYR A 124 -4.45 21.11 -23.62
C TYR A 124 -2.94 21.28 -23.42
N GLY A 125 -2.11 20.33 -23.87
CA GLY A 125 -0.65 20.38 -23.73
C GLY A 125 -0.11 19.87 -22.39
N SER A 126 -0.93 19.20 -21.58
CA SER A 126 -0.51 18.56 -20.33
C SER A 126 -0.04 17.13 -20.61
N GLU A 127 1.14 17.02 -21.22
CA GLU A 127 1.68 15.77 -21.74
C GLU A 127 2.08 14.79 -20.65
N LYS A 128 2.70 15.24 -19.55
CA LYS A 128 3.11 14.35 -18.45
C LYS A 128 1.89 13.75 -17.78
N ALA A 129 0.87 14.56 -17.50
CA ALA A 129 -0.36 14.08 -16.88
C ALA A 129 -1.12 13.11 -17.79
N ALA A 130 -1.21 13.42 -19.09
CA ALA A 130 -1.82 12.52 -20.07
C ALA A 130 -1.03 11.19 -20.22
N GLY A 131 0.29 11.28 -20.28
CA GLY A 131 1.19 10.12 -20.37
C GLY A 131 1.09 9.22 -19.15
N TYR A 132 1.05 9.81 -17.95
CA TYR A 132 0.85 9.09 -16.69
C TYR A 132 -0.44 8.27 -16.69
N LEU A 133 -1.58 8.89 -17.01
CA LEU A 133 -2.87 8.19 -17.02
C LEU A 133 -2.90 7.05 -18.04
N ARG A 134 -2.38 7.28 -19.26
CA ARG A 134 -2.35 6.22 -20.28
C ARG A 134 -1.44 5.05 -19.89
N ARG A 135 -0.25 5.37 -19.37
CA ARG A 135 0.74 4.36 -18.99
C ARG A 135 0.22 3.45 -17.89
N TRP A 136 -0.42 4.04 -16.87
CA TRP A 136 -0.80 3.30 -15.67
C TRP A 136 -2.25 2.83 -15.67
N LEU A 137 -3.05 3.15 -16.69
CA LEU A 137 -4.44 2.71 -16.75
C LEU A 137 -4.63 1.18 -16.61
N PRO A 138 -3.87 0.31 -17.30
CA PRO A 138 -3.98 -1.14 -17.09
C PRO A 138 -3.74 -1.55 -15.64
N SER A 139 -2.72 -0.95 -15.02
CA SER A 139 -2.35 -1.20 -13.63
C SER A 139 -3.34 -0.61 -12.60
N ILE A 140 -4.06 0.47 -12.95
CA ILE A 140 -5.12 1.04 -12.12
C ILE A 140 -6.30 0.08 -11.99
N VAL A 141 -6.64 -0.65 -13.05
CA VAL A 141 -7.84 -1.52 -13.11
C VAL A 141 -7.56 -2.98 -12.78
N THR A 142 -6.28 -3.38 -12.65
CA THR A 142 -5.86 -4.78 -12.48
C THR A 142 -6.58 -5.49 -11.32
N PHE A 143 -6.79 -4.84 -10.18
CA PHE A 143 -7.46 -5.44 -9.02
C PHE A 143 -8.91 -5.83 -9.33
N ALA A 144 -9.58 -5.05 -10.18
CA ALA A 144 -10.94 -5.32 -10.60
C ALA A 144 -10.99 -6.42 -11.66
N GLU A 145 -10.02 -6.45 -12.57
CA GLU A 145 -9.86 -7.53 -13.55
C GLU A 145 -9.58 -8.86 -12.86
N GLN A 146 -8.65 -8.88 -11.91
CA GLN A 146 -8.32 -10.04 -11.09
C GLN A 146 -9.51 -10.51 -10.24
N ALA A 147 -10.30 -9.57 -9.68
CA ALA A 147 -11.53 -9.90 -8.96
C ALA A 147 -12.55 -10.66 -9.80
N VAL A 148 -12.60 -10.39 -11.11
CA VAL A 148 -13.50 -11.05 -12.06
C VAL A 148 -13.00 -12.46 -12.43
N GLU A 149 -11.69 -12.69 -12.37
CA GLU A 149 -11.07 -14.01 -12.55
C GLU A 149 -11.00 -14.81 -11.23
N GLY A 150 -11.57 -14.27 -10.13
CA GLY A 150 -11.70 -14.94 -8.84
C GLY A 150 -10.60 -14.58 -7.82
N PHE A 151 -9.54 -13.88 -8.23
CA PHE A 151 -8.42 -13.50 -7.37
C PHE A 151 -8.73 -12.25 -6.53
N GLU A 152 -8.13 -12.16 -5.34
CA GLU A 152 -8.17 -10.94 -4.53
C GLU A 152 -6.84 -10.22 -4.60
N VAL A 153 -6.83 -9.07 -5.28
CA VAL A 153 -5.67 -8.18 -5.28
C VAL A 153 -6.01 -6.92 -4.48
N PRO A 154 -5.18 -6.54 -3.49
CA PRO A 154 -5.34 -5.27 -2.79
C PRO A 154 -5.19 -4.09 -3.76
N TRP A 155 -6.12 -3.15 -3.69
CA TRP A 155 -6.06 -1.91 -4.48
C TRP A 155 -5.12 -0.84 -3.87
N THR A 156 -4.53 -1.09 -2.70
CA THR A 156 -3.67 -0.12 -2.01
C THR A 156 -2.59 -0.80 -1.18
N SER A 157 -1.41 -0.18 -1.12
CA SER A 157 -0.30 -0.55 -0.22
C SER A 157 -0.39 0.14 1.15
N ASN A 158 -1.44 0.92 1.40
CA ASN A 158 -1.69 1.60 2.68
C ASN A 158 -1.47 0.75 3.93
N PRO A 159 -1.91 -0.53 4.00
CA PRO A 159 -1.63 -1.36 5.18
C PRO A 159 -0.14 -1.51 5.46
N VAL A 160 0.66 -1.75 4.41
CA VAL A 160 2.13 -1.86 4.47
C VAL A 160 2.74 -0.51 4.82
N GLU A 161 2.29 0.60 4.22
CA GLU A 161 2.77 1.94 4.55
C GLU A 161 2.50 2.32 6.01
N ARG A 162 1.33 1.98 6.54
CA ARG A 162 1.02 2.21 7.96
C ARG A 162 1.94 1.41 8.86
N LEU A 163 2.22 0.16 8.51
CA LEU A 163 3.15 -0.70 9.22
C LEU A 163 4.55 -0.08 9.25
N MET A 164 5.08 0.31 8.09
CA MET A 164 6.38 0.96 7.96
C MET A 164 6.42 2.31 8.69
N GLY A 165 5.30 3.06 8.69
CA GLY A 165 5.14 4.28 9.46
C GLY A 165 5.24 4.07 10.98
N GLU A 166 4.72 2.97 11.51
CA GLU A 166 4.90 2.60 12.92
C GLU A 166 6.35 2.28 13.26
N VAL A 167 7.05 1.55 12.37
CA VAL A 167 8.49 1.26 12.51
C VAL A 167 9.29 2.56 12.50
N SER A 168 9.06 3.43 11.52
CA SER A 168 9.75 4.73 11.40
C SER A 168 9.55 5.62 12.62
N LYS A 169 8.32 5.69 13.16
CA LYS A 169 8.04 6.45 14.39
C LYS A 169 8.82 5.93 15.58
N ARG A 170 8.96 4.61 15.73
CA ARG A 170 9.77 4.00 16.81
C ARG A 170 11.25 4.31 16.63
N CYS A 171 11.74 4.26 15.40
CA CYS A 171 13.13 4.58 15.11
C CYS A 171 13.47 6.05 15.43
N LYS A 172 12.58 6.98 15.06
CA LYS A 172 12.76 8.43 15.24
C LYS A 172 12.57 8.91 16.69
N ASN A 173 11.62 8.35 17.42
CA ASN A 173 11.17 8.94 18.70
C ASN A 173 11.89 8.42 19.95
N GLN A 174 12.72 7.37 19.85
CA GLN A 174 13.31 6.75 21.05
C GLN A 174 14.77 7.13 21.33
N TRP A 175 15.38 8.06 20.59
CA TRP A 175 16.78 8.50 20.81
C TRP A 175 17.78 7.32 20.93
N MET A 176 17.48 6.19 20.30
CA MET A 176 18.27 4.97 20.39
C MET A 176 19.13 4.83 19.14
N ARG A 177 20.37 4.36 19.31
CA ARG A 177 21.17 3.83 18.21
C ARG A 177 20.67 2.42 17.94
N TRP A 178 19.92 2.26 16.86
CA TRP A 178 19.47 0.94 16.43
C TRP A 178 20.59 0.27 15.64
N THR A 179 20.95 -0.97 15.99
CA THR A 179 21.75 -1.81 15.10
C THR A 179 20.86 -2.36 13.99
N THR A 180 21.45 -2.87 12.90
CA THR A 180 20.70 -3.51 11.82
C THR A 180 19.82 -4.64 12.34
N GLU A 181 20.37 -5.50 13.21
CA GLU A 181 19.65 -6.62 13.82
C GLU A 181 18.49 -6.13 14.71
N GLY A 182 18.66 -5.00 15.40
CA GLY A 182 17.61 -4.38 16.20
C GLY A 182 16.46 -3.81 15.37
N LEU A 183 16.77 -3.22 14.21
CA LEU A 183 15.75 -2.76 13.25
C LEU A 183 15.02 -3.93 12.61
N GLU A 184 15.76 -4.95 12.20
CA GLU A 184 15.22 -6.18 11.61
C GLU A 184 14.26 -6.87 12.58
N ALA A 185 14.65 -7.03 13.86
CA ALA A 185 13.78 -7.63 14.87
C ALA A 185 12.48 -6.83 15.08
N ILE A 186 12.54 -5.49 15.08
CA ILE A 186 11.33 -4.66 15.17
C ILE A 186 10.46 -4.83 13.93
N LEU A 187 11.06 -4.82 12.75
CA LEU A 187 10.35 -5.01 11.49
C LEU A 187 9.65 -6.38 11.47
N GLN A 188 10.37 -7.46 11.77
CA GLN A 188 9.82 -8.82 11.85
C GLN A 188 8.67 -8.91 12.85
N LEU A 189 8.83 -8.41 14.08
CA LEU A 189 7.75 -8.42 15.08
C LEU A 189 6.50 -7.68 14.59
N ARG A 190 6.67 -6.63 13.79
CA ARG A 190 5.55 -5.87 13.23
C ARG A 190 4.93 -6.57 12.03
N LEU A 191 5.73 -7.11 11.13
CA LEU A 191 5.26 -7.91 10.00
C LEU A 191 4.47 -9.13 10.48
N VAL A 192 4.98 -9.87 11.47
CA VAL A 192 4.26 -11.01 12.06
C VAL A 192 2.95 -10.58 12.70
N LYS A 193 2.94 -9.47 13.48
CA LYS A 193 1.69 -8.92 14.02
C LYS A 193 0.64 -8.60 12.96
N TYR A 194 1.09 -8.17 11.79
CA TYR A 194 0.20 -7.80 10.68
C TYR A 194 -0.26 -9.02 9.88
N ALA A 195 0.67 -9.89 9.48
CA ALA A 195 0.41 -11.05 8.62
C ALA A 195 -0.27 -12.19 9.36
N ASP A 196 0.08 -12.39 10.64
CA ASP A 196 -0.47 -13.44 11.49
C ASP A 196 -0.67 -12.93 12.94
N PRO A 197 -1.78 -12.20 13.19
CA PRO A 197 -2.07 -11.67 14.52
C PRO A 197 -2.20 -12.75 15.60
N GLU A 198 -2.64 -13.95 15.23
CA GLU A 198 -2.79 -15.08 16.17
C GLU A 198 -1.42 -15.60 16.59
N HIS A 199 -0.53 -15.86 15.63
CA HIS A 199 0.84 -16.28 15.91
C HIS A 199 1.59 -15.22 16.72
N TYR A 200 1.42 -13.94 16.38
CA TYR A 200 1.98 -12.85 17.18
C TYR A 200 1.50 -12.84 18.63
N GLN A 201 0.20 -13.10 18.84
CA GLN A 201 -0.39 -13.15 20.17
C GLN A 201 0.14 -14.34 20.97
N SER A 202 0.22 -15.54 20.36
CA SER A 202 0.82 -16.72 20.98
C SER A 202 2.29 -16.49 21.36
N PHE A 203 3.09 -15.93 20.44
CA PHE A 203 4.48 -15.55 20.72
C PHE A 203 4.58 -14.57 21.90
N LEU A 204 3.73 -13.55 21.95
CA LEU A 204 3.71 -12.61 23.08
C LEU A 204 3.34 -13.29 24.39
N ASP A 205 2.36 -14.20 24.38
CA ASP A 205 1.90 -14.88 25.58
C ASP A 205 2.96 -15.85 26.13
N GLU A 206 3.70 -16.52 25.25
CA GLU A 206 4.88 -17.34 25.58
C GLU A 206 6.03 -16.48 26.11
N LEU A 207 6.42 -15.42 25.39
CA LEU A 207 7.54 -14.55 25.75
C LEU A 207 7.29 -13.78 27.05
N LEU A 208 6.07 -13.29 27.25
CA LEU A 208 5.69 -12.52 28.43
C LEU A 208 5.31 -13.40 29.62
N GLN A 209 5.27 -14.74 29.47
CA GLN A 209 4.86 -15.69 30.52
C GLN A 209 3.62 -15.18 31.29
N ARG A 210 2.63 -14.61 30.61
CA ARG A 210 1.43 -14.05 31.27
C ARG A 210 0.61 -15.14 31.98
N SER A 211 0.79 -16.40 31.59
CA SER A 211 0.28 -17.58 32.29
C SER A 211 1.05 -17.97 33.56
N THR A 212 2.26 -17.42 33.78
CA THR A 212 3.16 -17.81 34.90
C THR A 212 3.50 -16.67 35.86
N LYS A 213 3.16 -15.41 35.56
CA LYS A 213 3.40 -14.28 36.47
C LYS A 213 2.08 -13.73 36.99
N THR A 214 1.80 -14.10 38.25
CA THR A 214 0.90 -13.42 39.17
C THR A 214 0.88 -11.92 38.89
N ALA A 215 -0.31 -11.37 38.66
CA ALA A 215 -0.52 -9.93 38.53
C ALA A 215 0.24 -9.21 39.65
N MET A 216 1.31 -8.49 39.31
CA MET A 216 1.93 -7.56 40.24
C MET A 216 0.94 -6.40 40.41
N SER A 217 0.07 -6.47 41.42
CA SER A 217 -0.67 -5.30 41.87
C SER A 217 0.30 -4.38 42.59
N CYS A 218 0.61 -3.25 41.98
CA CYS A 218 1.32 -2.17 42.66
C CYS A 218 0.27 -1.39 43.48
N VAL A 219 0.22 -1.64 44.79
CA VAL A 219 -0.54 -0.79 45.71
C VAL A 219 0.34 0.42 46.03
N LEU A 220 0.05 1.56 45.40
CA LEU A 220 0.60 2.85 45.74
C LEU A 220 -0.14 3.39 46.97
N SER A 221 0.46 3.25 48.16
CA SER A 221 0.03 3.99 49.35
C SER A 221 0.79 5.31 49.43
N ILE A 222 0.08 6.42 49.26
CA ILE A 222 0.62 7.77 49.50
C ILE A 222 0.37 8.11 50.97
N GLU A 223 1.41 8.06 51.81
CA GLU A 223 1.35 8.68 53.13
C GLU A 223 1.54 10.18 52.98
N SER A 224 0.47 10.94 53.14
CA SER A 224 0.53 12.39 53.26
C SER A 224 1.11 12.75 54.63
N THR A 225 2.38 13.15 54.67
CA THR A 225 2.95 13.89 55.80
C THR A 225 2.37 15.30 55.81
N ARG A 226 1.17 15.44 56.36
CA ARG A 226 0.63 16.74 56.77
C ARG A 226 1.53 17.28 57.89
N GLY A 227 2.39 18.24 57.54
CA GLY A 227 3.01 19.13 58.52
C GLY A 227 1.94 19.78 59.37
N LYS A 228 2.16 19.79 60.69
CA LYS A 228 1.32 20.51 61.65
C LYS A 228 1.36 22.01 61.35
N LEU A 229 0.18 22.64 61.45
CA LEU A 229 -0.03 24.09 61.50
C LEU A 229 0.82 24.76 62.58
#